data_AF-G0NQ43-F1
#
_entry.id   AF-G0NQ43-F1
#
_cell.length_a   1.000
_cell.length_b   1.000
_cell.length_c   1.000
_cell.angle_alpha   90.00
_cell.angle_beta   90.00
_cell.angle_gamma   90.00
#
_symmetry.space_group_name_H-M   'P 1'
#
loop_
_entity.id
_entity.type
_entity.pdbx_description
1 polymer ?
#
loop_
_entity_poly.entity_id
_entity_poly.type
_entity_poly.pdbx_seq_one_letter_code
_entity_poly.pdbx_strand_id
1 'polypeptide(L)'
;MAMSEEMMREWIQSQMGGGGGGAKIPIAPSEDMEWATVAGGFGMAYIAFGILAILVNIVIFACIIRRRRTTSSHVFYIIILNFTIIDTIKGVCSVLFALKLLTFNMATDASMWTVRVDQYSGVLLRFTNLTTILNVLLITMNEFIFICYPLRYSSIVTRCRVLWAIVLSWLLAIVLTVLNMLTSVRQRSVMIDTDCENESLINASFCIKHQETSLFHYFVFHMFLIAFCVICLAFTAGCYVYLYR
;
A
#
# COMPACT_ATOMS: atom_id res chain seq x y z
N MET A 1 36.76 15.86 -43.23
CA MET A 1 37.63 16.02 -42.06
C MET A 1 37.10 15.11 -40.98
N ALA A 2 37.73 13.95 -40.78
CA ALA A 2 37.36 13.02 -39.73
C ALA A 2 38.02 13.49 -38.42
N MET A 3 37.21 13.62 -37.36
CA MET A 3 37.68 13.91 -36.01
C MET A 3 38.45 12.68 -35.49
N SER A 4 39.72 12.86 -35.10
CA SER A 4 40.54 11.74 -34.60
C SER A 4 40.05 11.28 -33.22
N GLU A 5 40.24 10.00 -32.91
CA GLU A 5 39.85 9.41 -31.62
C GLU A 5 40.49 10.11 -30.41
N GLU A 6 41.63 10.78 -30.60
CA GLU A 6 42.31 11.57 -29.58
C GLU A 6 41.51 12.81 -29.17
N MET A 7 40.93 13.54 -30.15
CA MET A 7 40.04 14.68 -29.86
C MET A 7 38.77 14.25 -29.11
N MET A 8 38.26 13.05 -29.39
CA MET A 8 37.08 12.52 -28.71
C MET A 8 37.39 12.17 -27.25
N ARG A 9 38.59 11.65 -26.96
CA ARG A 9 39.05 11.34 -25.59
C ARG A 9 39.32 12.62 -24.79
N GLU A 10 39.89 13.65 -25.39
CA GLU A 10 40.08 14.95 -24.75
C GLU A 10 38.76 15.61 -24.38
N TRP A 11 37.74 15.53 -25.24
CA TRP A 11 36.41 16.06 -24.95
C TRP A 11 35.72 15.31 -23.79
N ILE A 12 35.86 13.98 -23.75
CA ILE A 12 35.31 13.14 -22.66
C ILE A 12 36.02 13.44 -21.33
N GLN A 13 37.33 13.67 -21.34
CA GLN A 13 38.06 14.07 -20.12
C GLN A 13 37.72 15.49 -19.67
N SER A 14 37.44 16.43 -20.58
CA SER A 14 37.03 17.80 -20.21
C SER A 14 35.66 17.84 -19.53
N GLN A 15 34.79 16.85 -19.79
CA GLN A 15 33.49 16.72 -19.13
C GLN A 15 33.59 16.04 -17.75
N MET A 16 34.58 15.16 -17.54
CA MET A 16 34.75 14.42 -16.29
C MET A 16 35.75 15.05 -15.30
N GLY A 17 36.62 15.96 -15.74
CA GLY A 17 37.63 16.62 -14.92
C GLY A 17 37.42 18.13 -14.80
N GLY A 18 36.46 18.56 -13.98
CA GLY A 18 36.08 19.97 -13.82
C GLY A 18 36.11 20.48 -12.37
N GLY A 19 37.11 20.11 -11.58
CA GLY A 19 37.39 20.76 -10.30
C GLY A 19 38.44 21.85 -10.47
N GLY A 20 38.05 23.13 -10.46
CA GLY A 20 39.01 24.24 -10.43
C GLY A 20 38.45 25.63 -10.73
N GLY A 21 37.98 26.32 -9.69
CA GLY A 21 38.12 27.77 -9.50
C GLY A 21 37.47 28.73 -10.51
N GLY A 22 36.26 29.22 -10.21
CA GLY A 22 35.73 30.44 -10.83
C GLY A 22 34.21 30.60 -10.66
N ALA A 23 33.81 31.58 -9.85
CA ALA A 23 32.44 32.07 -9.65
C ALA A 23 31.36 31.03 -9.25
N LYS A 24 30.91 31.11 -7.99
CA LYS A 24 29.66 30.48 -7.52
C LYS A 24 28.48 31.12 -8.25
N ILE A 25 28.14 30.59 -9.42
CA ILE A 25 26.79 30.74 -9.98
C ILE A 25 25.86 30.05 -8.97
N PRO A 26 24.82 30.71 -8.44
CA PRO A 26 23.83 30.00 -7.64
C PRO A 26 23.14 29.02 -8.59
N ILE A 27 23.55 27.76 -8.51
CA ILE A 27 22.83 26.64 -9.10
C ILE A 27 21.45 26.72 -8.45
N ALA A 28 20.43 27.13 -9.22
CA ALA A 28 19.04 27.05 -8.80
C ALA A 28 18.82 25.63 -8.25
N PRO A 29 18.12 25.45 -7.12
CA PRO A 29 17.90 24.12 -6.56
C PRO A 29 17.31 23.27 -7.67
N SER A 30 18.05 22.23 -8.09
CA SER A 30 17.54 21.28 -9.07
C SER A 30 16.22 20.75 -8.54
N GLU A 31 15.20 20.67 -9.38
CA GLU A 31 13.85 20.21 -9.02
C GLU A 31 13.91 18.92 -8.17
N ASP A 32 14.90 18.06 -8.43
CA ASP A 32 15.23 16.84 -7.68
C ASP A 32 15.41 17.03 -6.16
N MET A 33 15.99 18.16 -5.72
CA MET A 33 16.22 18.47 -4.30
C MET A 33 14.93 18.91 -3.59
N GLU A 34 14.00 19.52 -4.32
CA GLU A 34 12.68 19.88 -3.81
C GLU A 34 11.83 18.61 -3.59
N TRP A 35 11.80 17.70 -4.57
CA TRP A 35 11.09 16.42 -4.46
C TRP A 35 11.63 15.52 -3.34
N ALA A 36 12.95 15.52 -3.13
CA ALA A 36 13.57 14.78 -2.03
C ALA A 36 13.14 15.31 -0.65
N THR A 37 13.02 16.64 -0.51
CA THR A 37 12.58 17.28 0.73
C THR A 37 11.12 16.97 1.03
N VAL A 38 10.26 17.05 0.00
CA VAL A 38 8.83 16.70 0.11
C VAL A 38 8.66 15.21 0.45
N ALA A 39 9.38 14.31 -0.22
CA ALA A 39 9.35 12.88 0.06
C ALA A 39 9.82 12.56 1.48
N GLY A 40 10.87 13.25 1.97
CA GLY A 40 11.33 13.14 3.35
C GLY A 40 10.27 13.59 4.35
N GLY A 41 9.58 14.70 4.08
CA GLY A 41 8.46 15.17 4.90
C GLY A 41 7.32 14.16 5.01
N PHE A 42 6.90 13.57 3.89
CA PHE A 42 5.91 12.49 3.89
C PHE A 42 6.42 11.27 4.66
N GLY A 43 7.67 10.84 4.45
CA GLY A 43 8.28 9.73 5.19
C GLY A 43 8.21 9.94 6.70
N MET A 44 8.63 11.12 7.19
CA MET A 44 8.57 11.44 8.63
C MET A 44 7.14 11.40 9.18
N ALA A 45 6.16 11.90 8.42
CA ALA A 45 4.75 11.85 8.82
C ALA A 45 4.24 10.40 8.92
N TYR A 46 4.53 9.55 7.93
CA TYR A 46 4.14 8.13 7.96
C TYR A 46 4.78 7.36 9.13
N ILE A 47 6.02 7.69 9.50
CA ILE A 47 6.67 7.14 10.70
C ILE A 47 5.94 7.60 11.95
N ALA A 48 5.68 8.90 12.09
CA ALA A 48 5.00 9.46 13.26
C ALA A 48 3.60 8.84 13.47
N PHE A 49 2.78 8.79 12.41
CA PHE A 49 1.46 8.16 12.47
C PHE A 49 1.55 6.65 12.71
N GLY A 50 2.52 5.97 12.12
CA GLY A 50 2.74 4.53 12.31
C GLY A 50 3.11 4.20 13.76
N ILE A 51 4.05 4.93 14.35
CA ILE A 51 4.44 4.78 15.76
C ILE A 51 3.27 5.10 16.69
N LEU A 52 2.56 6.20 16.44
CA LEU A 52 1.38 6.57 17.23
C LEU A 52 0.31 5.47 17.18
N ALA A 53 0.03 4.94 15.99
CA ALA A 53 -0.92 3.84 15.82
C ALA A 53 -0.49 2.60 16.62
N ILE A 54 0.78 2.21 16.57
CA ILE A 54 1.29 1.07 17.35
C ILE A 54 1.11 1.31 18.86
N LEU A 55 1.53 2.48 19.36
CA LEU A 55 1.44 2.80 20.79
C LEU A 55 -0.01 2.81 21.28
N VAL A 56 -0.91 3.48 20.57
CA VAL A 56 -2.33 3.55 20.93
C VAL A 56 -2.95 2.17 20.92
N ASN A 57 -2.69 1.35 19.89
CA ASN A 57 -3.26 0.01 19.81
C ASN A 57 -2.71 -0.95 20.88
N ILE A 58 -1.43 -0.85 21.26
CA ILE A 58 -0.86 -1.61 22.39
C ILE A 58 -1.56 -1.23 23.70
N VAL A 59 -1.81 0.06 23.93
CA VAL A 59 -2.54 0.53 25.12
C VAL A 59 -3.97 -0.02 25.14
N ILE A 60 -4.69 0.05 24.02
CA ILE A 60 -6.06 -0.50 23.91
C ILE A 60 -6.04 -2.02 24.18
N PHE A 61 -5.09 -2.75 23.58
CA PHE A 61 -4.94 -4.19 23.78
C PHE A 61 -4.68 -4.53 25.26
N ALA A 62 -3.76 -3.81 25.92
CA ALA A 62 -3.47 -3.99 27.34
C ALA A 62 -4.69 -3.66 28.23
N CYS A 63 -5.44 -2.61 27.91
CA CYS A 63 -6.68 -2.25 28.59
C CYS A 63 -7.75 -3.33 28.45
N ILE A 64 -7.93 -3.90 27.25
CA ILE A 64 -8.87 -4.99 26.99
C ILE A 64 -8.49 -6.22 27.81
N ILE A 65 -7.21 -6.61 27.84
CA ILE A 65 -6.75 -7.77 28.62
C ILE A 65 -6.96 -7.55 30.12
N ARG A 66 -6.60 -6.37 30.65
CA ARG A 66 -6.79 -6.05 32.07
C ARG A 66 -8.27 -6.01 32.46
N ARG A 67 -9.14 -5.46 31.61
CA ARG A 67 -10.57 -5.29 31.89
C ARG A 67 -11.43 -6.50 31.51
N ARG A 68 -10.85 -7.50 30.82
CA ARG A 68 -11.50 -8.77 30.42
C ARG A 68 -12.21 -9.47 31.58
N ARG A 69 -11.77 -9.25 32.82
CA ARG A 69 -12.24 -9.96 34.01
C ARG A 69 -13.56 -9.42 34.59
N THR A 70 -14.01 -8.21 34.25
CA THR A 70 -15.08 -7.52 35.02
C THR A 70 -16.33 -7.09 34.23
N THR A 71 -16.32 -7.00 32.89
CA THR A 71 -17.54 -6.69 32.13
C THR A 71 -17.45 -7.25 30.72
N SER A 72 -18.21 -8.31 30.44
CA SER A 72 -18.07 -9.12 29.23
C SER A 72 -19.25 -8.96 28.27
N SER A 73 -19.22 -7.94 27.41
CA SER A 73 -19.93 -8.04 26.13
C SER A 73 -19.06 -8.88 25.18
N HIS A 74 -19.16 -10.19 25.33
CA HIS A 74 -18.17 -11.16 24.86
C HIS A 74 -17.87 -11.14 23.34
N VAL A 75 -18.71 -10.53 22.51
CA VAL A 75 -18.52 -10.48 21.05
C VAL A 75 -17.92 -9.14 20.61
N PHE A 76 -18.39 -8.03 21.18
CA PHE A 76 -17.88 -6.69 20.87
C PHE A 76 -16.37 -6.58 21.13
N TYR A 77 -15.89 -7.13 22.25
CA TYR A 77 -14.44 -7.16 22.55
C TYR A 77 -13.62 -7.94 21.53
N ILE A 78 -14.16 -9.02 20.95
CA ILE A 78 -13.46 -9.80 19.92
C ILE A 78 -13.26 -8.96 18.66
N ILE A 79 -14.29 -8.21 18.26
CA ILE A 79 -14.24 -7.36 17.07
C ILE A 79 -13.28 -6.18 17.27
N ILE A 80 -13.30 -5.54 18.46
CA ILE A 80 -12.33 -4.48 18.79
C ILE A 80 -10.90 -5.03 18.82
N LEU A 81 -10.69 -6.20 19.41
CA LEU A 81 -9.35 -6.81 19.45
C LEU A 81 -8.84 -7.12 18.04
N ASN A 82 -9.70 -7.60 17.14
CA ASN A 82 -9.36 -7.75 15.72
C ASN A 82 -8.96 -6.39 15.09
N PHE A 83 -9.72 -5.33 15.38
CA PHE A 83 -9.39 -3.97 14.90
C PHE A 83 -8.00 -3.53 15.36
N THR A 84 -7.67 -3.69 16.64
CA THR A 84 -6.37 -3.32 17.18
C THR A 84 -5.21 -4.10 16.57
N ILE A 85 -5.44 -5.38 16.22
CA ILE A 85 -4.44 -6.21 15.54
C ILE A 85 -4.19 -5.65 14.13
N ILE A 86 -5.26 -5.39 13.38
CA ILE A 86 -5.17 -4.85 12.02
C ILE A 86 -4.44 -3.50 12.02
N ASP A 87 -4.81 -2.59 12.92
CA ASP A 87 -4.21 -1.27 13.00
C ASP A 87 -2.74 -1.31 13.46
N THR A 88 -2.37 -2.27 14.32
CA THR A 88 -0.95 -2.49 14.68
C THR A 88 -0.15 -2.97 13.48
N ILE A 89 -0.67 -3.93 12.71
CA ILE A 89 -0.02 -4.41 11.47
C ILE A 89 0.13 -3.24 10.49
N LYS A 90 -0.92 -2.44 10.30
CA LYS A 90 -0.91 -1.26 9.45
C LYS A 90 0.13 -0.23 9.89
N GLY A 91 0.22 0.03 11.20
CA GLY A 91 1.23 0.93 11.78
C GLY A 91 2.66 0.45 11.50
N VAL A 92 2.94 -0.83 11.70
CA VAL A 92 4.25 -1.43 11.38
C VAL A 92 4.55 -1.33 9.88
N CYS A 93 3.59 -1.67 9.01
CA CYS A 93 3.76 -1.57 7.56
C CYS A 93 4.00 -0.13 7.10
N SER A 94 3.32 0.85 7.71
CA SER A 94 3.51 2.28 7.45
C SER A 94 4.94 2.73 7.77
N VAL A 95 5.48 2.31 8.93
CA VAL A 95 6.86 2.63 9.30
C VAL A 95 7.86 1.99 8.33
N LEU A 96 7.69 0.71 8.00
CA LEU A 96 8.55 0.01 7.05
C LEU A 96 8.56 0.66 5.67
N PHE A 97 7.38 1.08 5.18
CA PHE A 97 7.25 1.80 3.92
C PHE A 97 7.93 3.17 3.95
N ALA A 98 7.82 3.89 5.07
CA ALA A 98 8.40 5.21 5.23
C ALA A 98 9.93 5.21 5.39
N LEU A 99 10.50 4.16 5.99
CA LEU A 99 11.95 4.00 6.06
C LEU A 99 12.60 3.99 4.66
N LYS A 100 11.92 3.44 3.66
CA LYS A 100 12.36 3.52 2.26
C LYS A 100 12.38 4.96 1.75
N LEU A 101 11.33 5.75 1.99
CA LEU A 101 11.26 7.14 1.54
C LEU A 101 12.41 8.00 2.09
N LEU A 102 12.87 7.71 3.31
CA LEU A 102 13.99 8.41 3.94
C LEU A 102 15.36 7.88 3.51
N THR A 103 15.47 6.58 3.22
CA THR A 103 16.74 5.94 2.83
C THR A 103 17.11 6.23 1.37
N PHE A 104 16.17 6.69 0.53
CA PHE A 104 16.45 7.15 -0.85
C PHE A 104 17.50 8.28 -0.91
N ASN A 105 17.75 8.99 0.20
CA ASN A 105 18.75 10.06 0.28
C ASN A 105 20.14 9.59 0.75
N MET A 106 20.29 8.33 1.15
CA MET A 106 21.55 7.77 1.63
C MET A 106 21.99 6.66 0.67
N ALA A 107 22.90 7.00 -0.25
CA ALA A 107 23.54 6.07 -1.17
C ALA A 107 24.34 5.02 -0.38
N THR A 108 23.69 3.93 0.02
CA THR A 108 24.36 2.80 0.67
C THR A 108 23.87 1.51 0.05
N ASP A 109 24.81 0.64 -0.32
CA ASP A 109 24.69 -0.61 -1.07
C ASP A 109 23.84 -1.72 -0.40
N ALA A 110 22.68 -1.39 0.18
CA ALA A 110 21.72 -2.32 0.77
C ALA A 110 20.70 -2.85 -0.28
N SER A 111 21.18 -3.15 -1.50
CA SER A 111 20.44 -3.07 -2.77
C SER A 111 19.47 -4.22 -3.12
N MET A 112 19.12 -5.12 -2.20
CA MET A 112 18.09 -6.15 -2.46
C MET A 112 17.10 -6.36 -1.32
N TRP A 113 17.54 -6.14 -0.07
CA TRP A 113 16.69 -6.37 1.11
C TRP A 113 15.63 -5.27 1.27
N THR A 114 16.02 -4.01 1.04
CA THR A 114 15.14 -2.84 1.10
C THR A 114 14.03 -2.90 0.05
N VAL A 115 14.35 -3.33 -1.18
CA VAL A 115 13.39 -3.49 -2.28
C VAL A 115 12.36 -4.58 -1.99
N ARG A 116 12.77 -5.71 -1.41
CA ARG A 116 11.85 -6.78 -1.02
C ARG A 116 10.93 -6.35 0.12
N VAL A 117 11.48 -5.69 1.15
CA VAL A 117 10.68 -5.18 2.28
C VAL A 117 9.66 -4.15 1.82
N ASP A 118 10.01 -3.27 0.87
CA ASP A 118 9.08 -2.30 0.29
C ASP A 118 7.90 -2.97 -0.41
N GLN A 119 8.17 -3.97 -1.25
CA GLN A 119 7.12 -4.74 -1.94
C GLN A 119 6.17 -5.42 -0.96
N TYR A 120 6.70 -6.09 0.07
CA TYR A 120 5.87 -6.72 1.09
C TYR A 120 5.09 -5.71 1.92
N SER A 121 5.70 -4.59 2.30
CA SER A 121 5.02 -3.54 3.08
C SER A 121 3.86 -2.92 2.32
N GLY A 122 4.01 -2.66 1.02
CA GLY A 122 2.95 -2.13 0.16
C GLY A 122 1.80 -3.13 -0.04
N VAL A 123 2.11 -4.42 -0.20
CA VAL A 123 1.10 -5.48 -0.29
C VAL A 123 0.32 -5.59 1.01
N LEU A 124 1.02 -5.63 2.15
CA LEU A 124 0.40 -5.70 3.47
C LEU A 124 -0.44 -4.45 3.77
N LEU A 125 -0.02 -3.27 3.31
CA LEU A 125 -0.78 -2.04 3.50
C LEU A 125 -2.10 -2.05 2.71
N ARG A 126 -2.09 -2.57 1.48
CA ARG A 126 -3.33 -2.80 0.70
C ARG A 126 -4.25 -3.82 1.36
N PHE A 127 -3.67 -4.93 1.83
CA PHE A 127 -4.40 -5.97 2.56
C PHE A 127 -5.04 -5.45 3.85
N THR A 128 -4.28 -4.75 4.68
CA THR A 128 -4.77 -4.19 5.95
C THR A 128 -5.84 -3.14 5.70
N ASN A 129 -5.71 -2.27 4.69
CA ASN A 129 -6.76 -1.30 4.36
C ASN A 129 -8.10 -1.97 4.01
N LEU A 130 -8.10 -3.03 3.19
CA LEU A 130 -9.31 -3.79 2.89
C LEU A 130 -9.89 -4.46 4.14
N THR A 131 -9.03 -5.05 4.95
CA THR A 131 -9.42 -5.71 6.21
C THR A 131 -10.00 -4.70 7.20
N THR A 132 -9.44 -3.48 7.28
CA THR A 132 -9.97 -2.39 8.11
C THR A 132 -11.38 -2.00 7.68
N ILE A 133 -11.64 -1.80 6.38
CA ILE A 133 -12.98 -1.45 5.86
C ILE A 133 -14.00 -2.55 6.23
N LEU A 134 -13.65 -3.82 5.99
CA LEU A 134 -14.52 -4.94 6.34
C LEU A 134 -14.72 -5.06 7.86
N ASN A 135 -13.69 -4.77 8.66
CA ASN A 135 -13.81 -4.82 10.10
C ASN A 135 -14.70 -3.68 10.64
N VAL A 136 -14.61 -2.47 10.07
CA VAL A 136 -15.53 -1.36 10.40
C VAL A 136 -16.96 -1.74 10.03
N LEU A 137 -17.18 -2.37 8.88
CA LEU A 137 -18.49 -2.91 8.51
C LEU A 137 -19.00 -3.95 9.54
N LEU A 138 -18.14 -4.84 10.04
CA LEU A 138 -18.51 -5.79 11.08
C LEU A 138 -18.86 -5.11 12.41
N ILE A 139 -18.11 -4.07 12.80
CA ILE A 139 -18.39 -3.26 14.01
C ILE A 139 -19.76 -2.61 13.88
N THR A 140 -20.02 -1.93 12.77
CA THR A 140 -21.29 -1.22 12.53
C THR A 140 -22.48 -2.16 12.47
N MET A 141 -22.35 -3.30 11.80
CA MET A 141 -23.39 -4.32 11.78
C MET A 141 -23.69 -4.86 13.18
N ASN A 142 -22.65 -5.13 13.97
CA ASN A 142 -22.81 -5.59 15.35
C ASN A 142 -23.54 -4.54 16.21
N GLU A 143 -23.17 -3.27 16.09
CA GLU A 143 -23.81 -2.15 16.79
C GLU A 143 -25.26 -1.96 16.33
N PHE A 144 -25.52 -2.01 15.02
CA PHE A 144 -26.85 -1.91 14.43
C PHE A 144 -27.78 -3.01 14.94
N ILE A 145 -27.35 -4.27 14.94
CA ILE A 145 -28.17 -5.38 15.45
C ILE A 145 -28.42 -5.24 16.95
N PHE A 146 -27.42 -4.77 17.72
CA PHE A 146 -27.55 -4.56 19.16
C PHE A 146 -28.63 -3.52 19.50
N ILE A 147 -28.67 -2.41 18.76
CA ILE A 147 -29.62 -1.31 19.00
C ILE A 147 -31.00 -1.60 18.42
N CYS A 148 -31.09 -2.07 17.16
CA CYS A 148 -32.37 -2.27 16.49
C CYS A 148 -33.07 -3.58 16.88
N TYR A 149 -32.32 -4.62 17.27
CA TYR A 149 -32.87 -5.95 17.58
C TYR A 149 -32.33 -6.54 18.90
N PRO A 150 -32.49 -5.85 20.04
CA PRO A 150 -31.87 -6.24 21.31
C PRO A 150 -32.33 -7.63 21.80
N LEU A 151 -33.61 -7.97 21.63
CA LEU A 151 -34.18 -9.26 22.08
C LEU A 151 -33.65 -10.47 21.30
N ARG A 152 -33.23 -10.27 20.04
CA ARG A 152 -32.72 -11.34 19.17
C ARG A 152 -31.20 -11.33 19.07
N TYR A 153 -30.53 -10.31 19.63
CA TYR A 153 -29.08 -10.13 19.54
C TYR A 153 -28.31 -11.38 20.00
N SER A 154 -28.69 -11.95 21.15
CA SER A 154 -28.01 -13.13 21.71
C SER A 154 -28.15 -14.40 20.85
N SER A 155 -29.15 -14.47 19.97
CA SER A 155 -29.36 -15.61 19.06
C SER A 155 -28.71 -15.38 17.69
N ILE A 156 -28.70 -14.13 17.22
CA ILE A 156 -28.13 -13.74 15.93
C ILE A 156 -26.60 -13.70 16.03
N VAL A 157 -26.08 -12.96 17.00
CA VAL A 157 -24.67 -12.60 17.15
C VAL A 157 -24.00 -13.55 18.15
N THR A 158 -23.66 -14.75 17.67
CA THR A 158 -22.92 -15.74 18.47
C THR A 158 -21.41 -15.63 18.24
N ARG A 159 -20.61 -16.04 19.24
CA ARG A 159 -19.14 -15.96 19.16
C ARG A 159 -18.59 -16.73 17.96
N CYS A 160 -19.09 -17.95 17.72
CA CYS A 160 -18.64 -18.76 16.59
C CYS A 160 -18.93 -18.06 15.25
N ARG A 161 -20.14 -17.50 15.07
CA ARG A 161 -20.50 -16.78 13.85
C ARG A 161 -19.62 -15.56 13.62
N VAL A 162 -19.31 -14.80 14.67
CA VAL A 162 -18.43 -13.63 14.54
C VAL A 162 -16.98 -14.02 14.27
N LEU A 163 -16.46 -15.07 14.89
CA LEU A 163 -15.13 -15.59 14.55
C LEU A 163 -15.07 -16.05 13.09
N TRP A 164 -16.09 -16.75 12.61
CA TRP A 164 -16.20 -17.10 11.19
C TRP A 164 -16.28 -15.88 10.29
N ALA A 165 -17.05 -14.85 10.65
CA ALA A 165 -17.14 -13.60 9.89
C ALA A 165 -15.79 -12.86 9.82
N ILE A 166 -15.01 -12.86 10.91
CA ILE A 166 -13.65 -12.31 10.93
C ILE A 166 -12.74 -13.14 10.01
N VAL A 167 -12.74 -14.47 10.14
CA VAL A 167 -11.90 -15.31 9.27
C VAL A 167 -12.26 -15.11 7.79
N LEU A 168 -13.55 -15.06 7.46
CA LEU A 168 -14.02 -14.81 6.10
C LEU A 168 -13.63 -13.41 5.60
N SER A 169 -13.65 -12.38 6.45
CA SER A 169 -13.24 -11.03 6.05
C SER A 169 -11.74 -10.95 5.76
N TRP A 170 -10.91 -11.64 6.56
CA TRP A 170 -9.48 -11.77 6.29
C TRP A 170 -9.22 -12.54 5.00
N LEU A 171 -9.88 -13.68 4.79
CA LEU A 171 -9.74 -14.46 3.54
C LEU A 171 -10.16 -13.64 2.32
N LEU A 172 -11.28 -12.93 2.39
CA LEU A 172 -11.74 -12.06 1.32
C LEU A 172 -10.72 -10.95 1.00
N ALA A 173 -10.18 -10.30 2.04
CA ALA A 173 -9.15 -9.28 1.87
C ALA A 173 -7.85 -9.84 1.27
N ILE A 174 -7.42 -11.04 1.67
CA ILE A 174 -6.26 -11.74 1.08
C ILE A 174 -6.52 -12.00 -0.40
N VAL A 175 -7.66 -12.60 -0.74
CA VAL A 175 -8.02 -12.94 -2.13
C VAL A 175 -8.03 -11.68 -3.00
N LEU A 176 -8.72 -10.62 -2.57
CA LEU A 176 -8.77 -9.36 -3.32
C LEU A 176 -7.38 -8.71 -3.47
N THR A 177 -6.51 -8.81 -2.45
CA THR A 177 -5.15 -8.28 -2.52
C THR A 177 -4.26 -9.11 -3.46
N VAL A 178 -4.37 -10.44 -3.44
CA VAL A 178 -3.63 -11.32 -4.34
C VAL A 178 -4.08 -11.11 -5.78
N LEU A 179 -5.39 -11.01 -6.03
CA LEU A 179 -5.92 -10.69 -7.36
C LEU A 179 -5.42 -9.32 -7.86
N ASN A 180 -5.34 -8.32 -6.97
CA ASN A 180 -4.74 -7.03 -7.29
C ASN A 180 -3.24 -7.17 -7.66
N MET A 181 -2.49 -8.01 -6.96
CA MET A 181 -1.08 -8.24 -7.29
C MET A 181 -0.91 -8.98 -8.62
N LEU A 182 -1.69 -10.04 -8.87
CA LEU A 182 -1.63 -10.82 -10.10
C LEU A 182 -1.95 -9.96 -11.33
N THR A 183 -2.96 -9.09 -11.22
CA THR A 183 -3.34 -8.15 -12.28
C THR A 183 -2.24 -7.09 -12.50
N SER A 184 -1.58 -6.63 -11.43
CA SER A 184 -0.49 -5.65 -11.51
C SER A 184 0.82 -6.24 -12.10
N VAL A 185 1.15 -7.49 -11.79
CA VAL A 185 2.32 -8.18 -12.38
C VAL A 185 2.12 -8.40 -13.89
N ARG A 186 0.90 -8.72 -14.33
CA ARG A 186 0.56 -8.91 -15.75
C ARG A 186 0.71 -7.65 -16.60
N GLN A 187 0.67 -6.46 -15.99
CA GLN A 187 0.98 -5.19 -16.68
C GLN A 187 2.48 -5.00 -16.96
N ARG A 188 3.35 -5.64 -16.17
CA ARG A 188 4.81 -5.51 -16.28
C ARG A 188 5.47 -6.59 -17.13
N SER A 189 4.74 -7.63 -17.53
CA SER A 189 5.29 -8.65 -18.43
C SER A 189 5.35 -8.12 -19.85
N VAL A 190 6.52 -7.64 -20.25
CA VAL A 190 6.88 -7.41 -21.65
C VAL A 190 7.04 -8.78 -22.30
N MET A 191 6.13 -9.18 -23.19
CA MET A 191 6.38 -10.31 -24.09
C MET A 191 7.30 -9.81 -25.20
N ILE A 192 8.50 -10.38 -25.27
CA ILE A 192 9.40 -10.24 -26.42
C ILE A 192 8.90 -11.27 -27.44
N ASP A 193 8.27 -10.81 -28.51
CA ASP A 193 7.91 -11.68 -29.62
C ASP A 193 9.19 -12.06 -30.38
N THR A 194 9.46 -13.36 -30.49
CA THR A 194 10.64 -13.90 -31.21
C THR A 194 10.41 -14.00 -32.72
N ASP A 195 9.22 -13.68 -33.23
CA ASP A 195 8.90 -13.73 -34.67
C ASP A 195 9.37 -12.48 -35.44
N CYS A 196 10.49 -11.88 -35.02
CA CYS A 196 11.23 -10.87 -35.81
C CYS A 196 12.35 -11.49 -36.66
N GLU A 197 12.26 -12.79 -36.98
CA GLU A 197 13.09 -13.40 -38.01
C GLU A 197 12.30 -13.48 -39.31
N ASN A 198 12.82 -12.80 -40.33
CA ASN A 198 12.38 -12.77 -41.74
C ASN A 198 11.46 -11.62 -42.13
N GLU A 199 12.03 -10.43 -42.31
CA GLU A 199 12.41 -9.99 -43.65
C GLU A 199 13.34 -8.78 -43.59
N SER A 200 14.41 -8.87 -44.39
CA SER A 200 15.42 -7.86 -44.67
C SER A 200 14.86 -6.46 -44.92
N LEU A 201 15.27 -5.45 -44.13
CA LEU A 201 15.95 -4.20 -44.56
C LEU A 201 16.11 -3.24 -43.37
N ILE A 202 17.35 -2.83 -43.12
CA ILE A 202 17.82 -1.56 -42.54
C ILE A 202 16.68 -0.56 -42.16
N ASN A 203 16.48 -0.33 -40.84
CA ASN A 203 15.64 0.69 -40.14
C ASN A 203 14.49 0.24 -39.20
N ALA A 204 14.34 -1.04 -38.85
CA ALA A 204 13.35 -1.42 -37.82
C ALA A 204 13.88 -1.12 -36.39
N SER A 205 13.48 0.02 -35.84
CA SER A 205 13.57 0.34 -34.42
C SER A 205 12.74 -0.67 -33.61
N PHE A 206 13.42 -1.52 -32.82
CA PHE A 206 12.92 -2.23 -31.64
C PHE A 206 11.38 -2.41 -31.58
N CYS A 207 10.85 -3.52 -32.09
CA CYS A 207 9.41 -3.79 -32.09
C CYS A 207 8.93 -4.25 -30.70
N ILE A 208 8.75 -3.31 -29.77
CA ILE A 208 7.99 -3.56 -28.53
C ILE A 208 6.52 -3.34 -28.83
N LYS A 209 5.71 -4.40 -28.88
CA LYS A 209 4.25 -4.26 -28.76
C LYS A 209 3.85 -4.41 -27.30
N HIS A 210 3.37 -3.33 -26.70
CA HIS A 210 2.66 -3.41 -25.42
C HIS A 210 1.32 -4.14 -25.65
N GLN A 211 1.06 -5.19 -24.87
CA GLN A 211 -0.18 -5.97 -24.99
C GLN A 211 -1.38 -5.19 -24.42
N GLU A 212 -2.11 -4.51 -25.32
CA GLU A 212 -3.26 -3.64 -25.00
C GLU A 212 -4.43 -4.37 -24.32
N THR A 213 -4.58 -5.67 -24.53
CA THR A 213 -5.67 -6.47 -23.91
C THR A 213 -5.54 -6.60 -22.40
N SER A 214 -4.36 -6.37 -21.83
CA SER A 214 -4.12 -6.47 -20.38
C SER A 214 -4.66 -5.27 -19.58
N LEU A 215 -4.66 -4.07 -20.17
CA LEU A 215 -4.94 -2.81 -19.48
C LEU A 215 -6.42 -2.66 -19.13
N PHE A 216 -7.31 -3.10 -20.04
CA PHE A 216 -8.76 -3.09 -19.82
C PHE A 216 -9.18 -3.99 -18.64
N HIS A 217 -8.67 -5.22 -18.58
CA HIS A 217 -8.98 -6.13 -17.46
C HIS A 217 -8.48 -5.60 -16.11
N TYR A 218 -7.29 -4.99 -16.09
CA TYR A 218 -6.73 -4.35 -14.89
C TYR A 218 -7.59 -3.18 -14.42
N PHE A 219 -8.01 -2.32 -15.35
CA PHE A 219 -8.88 -1.18 -15.08
C PHE A 219 -10.25 -1.62 -14.53
N VAL A 220 -10.89 -2.60 -15.17
CA VAL A 220 -12.17 -3.15 -14.73
C VAL A 220 -12.06 -3.76 -13.33
N PHE A 221 -10.98 -4.50 -13.06
CA PHE A 221 -10.73 -5.06 -11.73
C PHE A 221 -10.56 -3.97 -10.66
N HIS A 222 -9.79 -2.91 -10.96
CA HIS A 222 -9.61 -1.79 -10.03
C HIS A 222 -10.92 -1.03 -9.79
N MET A 223 -11.69 -0.78 -10.85
CA MET A 223 -13.04 -0.20 -10.75
C MET A 223 -13.93 -1.03 -9.84
N PHE A 224 -13.94 -2.36 -10.02
CA PHE A 224 -14.70 -3.26 -9.16
C PHE A 224 -14.26 -3.21 -7.69
N LEU A 225 -12.95 -3.22 -7.43
CA LEU A 225 -12.41 -3.14 -6.07
C LEU A 225 -12.80 -1.81 -5.39
N ILE A 226 -12.66 -0.70 -6.10
CA ILE A 226 -13.05 0.63 -5.60
C ILE A 226 -14.56 0.65 -5.32
N ALA A 227 -15.38 0.18 -6.26
CA ALA A 227 -16.83 0.12 -6.09
C ALA A 227 -17.22 -0.73 -4.87
N PHE A 228 -16.59 -1.90 -4.68
CA PHE A 228 -16.80 -2.75 -3.51
C PHE A 228 -16.49 -2.01 -2.20
N CYS A 229 -15.34 -1.35 -2.10
CA CYS A 229 -14.97 -0.55 -0.93
C CYS A 229 -15.97 0.58 -0.66
N VAL A 230 -16.37 1.31 -1.71
CA VAL A 230 -17.34 2.41 -1.60
C VAL A 230 -18.71 1.90 -1.14
N ILE A 231 -19.18 0.76 -1.65
CA ILE A 231 -20.44 0.13 -1.22
C ILE A 231 -20.37 -0.26 0.25
N CYS A 232 -19.27 -0.88 0.72
CA CYS A 232 -19.09 -1.21 2.13
C CYS A 232 -19.13 0.04 3.03
N LEU A 233 -18.46 1.12 2.62
CA LEU A 233 -18.45 2.38 3.36
C LEU A 233 -19.81 3.08 3.31
N ALA A 234 -20.51 3.07 2.17
CA ALA A 234 -21.85 3.64 2.04
C ALA A 234 -22.85 2.89 2.92
N PHE A 235 -22.75 1.56 2.99
CA PHE A 235 -23.56 0.75 3.88
C PHE A 235 -23.28 1.10 5.35
N THR A 236 -22.00 1.16 5.73
CA THR A 236 -21.53 1.57 7.07
C THR A 236 -22.10 2.94 7.45
N ALA A 237 -21.99 3.93 6.56
CA ALA A 237 -22.52 5.27 6.77
C ALA A 237 -24.06 5.29 6.87
N GLY A 238 -24.75 4.53 6.01
CA GLY A 238 -26.20 4.39 6.03
C GLY A 238 -26.72 3.82 7.35
N CYS A 239 -26.06 2.81 7.90
CA CYS A 239 -26.37 2.27 9.23
C CYS A 239 -26.22 3.34 10.31
N TYR A 240 -25.13 4.11 10.30
CA TYR A 240 -24.94 5.18 11.29
C TYR A 240 -25.97 6.32 11.15
N VAL A 241 -26.32 6.72 9.93
CA VAL A 241 -27.37 7.72 9.69
C VAL A 241 -28.72 7.23 10.21
N TYR A 242 -29.05 5.95 10.02
CA TYR A 242 -30.27 5.37 10.56
C TYR A 242 -30.24 5.31 12.09
N LEU A 243 -29.12 4.93 12.70
CA LEU A 243 -28.97 4.86 14.15
C LEU A 243 -29.05 6.23 14.85
N TYR A 244 -28.63 7.29 14.16
CA TYR A 244 -28.68 8.65 14.71
C TYR A 244 -30.06 9.32 14.56
N ARG A 245 -30.92 8.79 13.69
CA ARG A 245 -32.30 9.24 13.51
C ARG A 245 -33.22 8.64 14.56
#